data_AF-A0A7S0RNI3-F1
#
_entry.id   AF-A0A7S0RNI3-F1
#
_cell.length_a   1.000
_cell.length_b   1.000
_cell.length_c   1.000
_cell.angle_alpha   90.00
_cell.angle_beta   90.00
_cell.angle_gamma   90.00
#
_symmetry.space_group_name_H-M   'P 1'
#
loop_
_entity.id
_entity.type
_entity.pdbx_description
1 polymer ?
#
loop_
_entity_poly.entity_id
_entity_poly.type
_entity_poly.pdbx_seq_one_letter_code
_entity_poly.pdbx_strand_id
1 'polypeptide(L)'
;GYDCWEGHPELPRLDLTNEEVRRHVFDIAKFYLAEVGIDGWRLDVAHQIDPAFWAAFRAECKAVRADCLLVGEMMHGNYTTWVGPALLDSAINCQLSNAVWSALNTRNFTELVEAMHRDDVLYSNFLSVNFVSNHDTTRIASRLDNPAHVPLALTLLTTLRGMPCLYYGDELGLRGKKEGGMP
;
A
#
# COMPACT_ATOMS: atom_id res chain seq x y z
N GLY A 1 -8.14 26.68 13.60
CA GLY A 1 -7.82 25.97 12.35
C GLY A 1 -8.66 24.71 12.28
N TYR A 2 -8.71 24.06 11.12
CA TYR A 2 -9.26 22.71 10.98
C TYR A 2 -8.10 21.72 10.83
N ASP A 3 -8.35 20.44 11.13
CA ASP A 3 -7.37 19.39 10.91
C ASP A 3 -7.23 19.12 9.41
N CYS A 4 -5.98 19.06 8.94
CA CYS A 4 -5.65 18.79 7.55
C CYS A 4 -4.52 17.77 7.49
N TRP A 5 -4.43 17.10 6.35
CA TRP A 5 -3.43 16.07 6.13
C TRP A 5 -2.03 16.69 6.03
N GLU A 6 -1.10 16.29 6.91
CA GLU A 6 0.31 16.73 6.93
C GLU A 6 0.52 18.26 6.81
N GLY A 7 -0.44 19.05 7.29
CA GLY A 7 -0.38 20.52 7.23
C GLY A 7 -0.75 21.15 5.88
N HIS A 8 -1.27 20.36 4.93
CA HIS A 8 -1.78 20.80 3.62
C HIS A 8 -3.23 21.30 3.72
N PRO A 9 -3.48 22.63 3.73
CA PRO A 9 -4.83 23.17 3.97
C PRO A 9 -5.85 22.74 2.89
N GLU A 10 -5.38 22.48 1.68
CA GLU A 10 -6.19 21.97 0.57
C GLU A 10 -6.73 20.54 0.79
N LEU A 11 -6.22 19.82 1.79
CA LEU A 11 -6.64 18.45 2.15
C LEU A 11 -7.24 18.43 3.58
N PRO A 12 -8.46 18.98 3.76
CA PRO A 12 -9.14 18.93 5.05
C PRO A 12 -9.47 17.48 5.43
N ARG A 13 -9.19 17.11 6.68
CA ARG A 13 -9.48 15.77 7.19
C ARG A 13 -10.99 15.58 7.30
N LEU A 14 -11.51 14.51 6.70
CA LEU A 14 -12.92 14.14 6.82
C LEU A 14 -13.22 13.67 8.25
N ASP A 15 -14.34 14.15 8.80
CA ASP A 15 -14.88 13.66 10.07
C ASP A 15 -15.65 12.35 9.86
N LEU A 16 -14.95 11.23 10.06
CA LEU A 16 -15.51 9.87 9.93
C LEU A 16 -16.32 9.43 11.17
N THR A 17 -16.53 10.31 12.14
CA THR A 17 -17.51 10.11 13.23
C THR A 17 -18.90 10.61 12.84
N ASN A 18 -18.98 11.53 11.88
CA ASN A 18 -20.24 12.02 11.32
C ASN A 18 -20.90 10.94 10.43
N GLU A 19 -22.12 10.54 10.77
CA GLU A 19 -22.85 9.48 10.07
C GLU A 19 -23.16 9.82 8.60
N GLU A 20 -23.39 11.09 8.27
CA GLU A 20 -23.66 11.50 6.89
C GLU A 20 -22.40 11.40 6.02
N VAL A 21 -21.25 11.80 6.56
CA VAL A 21 -19.95 11.65 5.89
C VAL A 21 -19.63 10.17 5.68
N ARG A 22 -19.79 9.34 6.72
CA ARG A 22 -19.59 7.88 6.61
C ARG A 22 -20.47 7.27 5.53
N ARG A 23 -21.78 7.56 5.58
CA ARG A 23 -22.75 7.06 4.59
C ARG A 23 -22.36 7.46 3.18
N HIS A 24 -21.98 8.73 2.98
CA HIS A 24 -21.55 9.21 1.67
C HIS A 24 -20.32 8.46 1.15
N VAL A 25 -19.30 8.24 1.99
CA VAL A 25 -18.11 7.46 1.61
C VAL A 25 -18.48 6.02 1.26
N PHE A 26 -19.36 5.37 2.03
CA PHE A 26 -19.80 4.01 1.75
C PHE A 26 -20.63 3.91 0.48
N ASP A 27 -21.49 4.89 0.20
CA ASP A 27 -22.29 4.91 -1.02
C ASP A 27 -21.41 5.07 -2.26
N ILE A 28 -20.35 5.89 -2.19
CA ILE A 28 -19.30 5.96 -3.23
C ILE A 28 -18.64 4.59 -3.39
N ALA A 29 -18.21 3.97 -2.29
CA ALA A 29 -17.51 2.69 -2.34
C ALA A 29 -18.37 1.59 -3.01
N LYS A 30 -19.65 1.54 -2.66
CA LYS A 30 -20.62 0.60 -3.22
C LYS A 30 -20.95 0.91 -4.68
N PHE A 31 -21.06 2.19 -5.06
CA PHE A 31 -21.35 2.58 -6.45
C PHE A 31 -20.28 2.07 -7.41
N TYR A 32 -18.99 2.31 -7.13
CA TYR A 32 -17.93 1.82 -8.02
C TYR A 32 -17.83 0.29 -8.04
N LEU A 33 -18.15 -0.36 -6.92
CA LEU A 33 -18.24 -1.82 -6.91
C LEU A 33 -19.42 -2.29 -7.76
N ALA A 34 -20.64 -1.85 -7.50
CA ALA A 34 -21.86 -2.35 -8.14
C ALA A 34 -22.00 -1.93 -9.61
N GLU A 35 -21.81 -0.64 -9.90
CA GLU A 35 -22.16 -0.04 -11.19
C GLU A 35 -20.97 0.03 -12.15
N VAL A 36 -19.78 0.35 -11.64
CA VAL A 36 -18.55 0.43 -12.47
C VAL A 36 -17.89 -0.95 -12.60
N GLY A 37 -18.04 -1.81 -11.59
CA GLY A 37 -17.53 -3.17 -11.63
C GLY A 37 -16.04 -3.30 -11.29
N ILE A 38 -15.49 -2.42 -10.45
CA ILE A 38 -14.09 -2.56 -10.01
C ILE A 38 -13.89 -3.78 -9.10
N ASP A 39 -12.71 -4.37 -9.11
CA ASP A 39 -12.41 -5.57 -8.32
C ASP A 39 -11.98 -5.29 -6.88
N GLY A 40 -11.77 -4.02 -6.50
CA GLY A 40 -11.29 -3.69 -5.16
C GLY A 40 -10.85 -2.24 -5.00
N TRP A 41 -10.37 -1.94 -3.80
CA TRP A 41 -9.94 -0.62 -3.36
C TRP A 41 -8.49 -0.64 -2.85
N ARG A 42 -7.67 0.29 -3.36
CA ARG A 42 -6.44 0.74 -2.68
C ARG A 42 -6.82 1.95 -1.82
N LEU A 43 -6.63 1.83 -0.52
CA LEU A 43 -7.07 2.78 0.49
C LEU A 43 -5.86 3.62 0.94
N ASP A 44 -5.86 4.88 0.52
CA ASP A 44 -4.85 5.89 0.83
C ASP A 44 -4.74 6.14 2.33
N VAL A 45 -3.52 6.31 2.84
CA VAL A 45 -3.21 6.62 4.26
C VAL A 45 -4.02 5.81 5.28
N ALA A 46 -4.31 4.55 4.98
CA ALA A 46 -5.25 3.74 5.75
C ALA A 46 -4.82 3.51 7.21
N HIS A 47 -3.50 3.57 7.48
CA HIS A 47 -2.93 3.52 8.83
C HIS A 47 -3.33 4.69 9.74
N GLN A 48 -3.83 5.81 9.20
CA GLN A 48 -4.29 6.97 9.98
C GLN A 48 -5.78 6.93 10.33
N ILE A 49 -6.51 5.95 9.79
CA ILE A 49 -7.96 5.80 9.96
C ILE A 49 -8.26 4.71 10.99
N ASP A 50 -9.30 4.96 11.80
CA ASP A 50 -9.72 4.07 12.88
C ASP A 50 -10.13 2.68 12.35
N PRO A 51 -9.66 1.57 12.95
CA PRO A 51 -10.04 0.22 12.56
C PRO A 51 -11.56 -0.04 12.54
N ALA A 52 -12.34 0.59 13.42
CA ALA A 52 -13.79 0.45 13.44
C ALA A 52 -14.45 1.04 12.18
N PHE A 53 -13.86 2.07 11.59
CA PHE A 53 -14.29 2.56 10.28
C PHE A 53 -14.02 1.50 9.20
N TRP A 54 -12.82 0.91 9.19
CA TRP A 54 -12.48 -0.13 8.21
C TRP A 54 -13.31 -1.40 8.34
N ALA A 55 -13.68 -1.80 9.56
CA ALA A 55 -14.61 -2.91 9.78
C ALA A 55 -15.98 -2.65 9.12
N ALA A 56 -16.52 -1.44 9.29
CA ALA A 56 -17.78 -1.04 8.66
C ALA A 56 -17.64 -0.93 7.13
N PHE A 57 -16.57 -0.30 6.65
CA PHE A 57 -16.27 -0.17 5.23
C PHE A 57 -16.16 -1.54 4.54
N ARG A 58 -15.48 -2.50 5.19
CA ARG A 58 -15.41 -3.89 4.73
C ARG A 58 -16.80 -4.49 4.61
N ALA A 59 -17.62 -4.39 5.65
CA ALA A 59 -18.97 -4.99 5.66
C ALA A 59 -19.81 -4.47 4.49
N GLU A 60 -19.80 -3.15 4.23
CA GLU A 60 -20.51 -2.54 3.10
C GLU A 60 -19.98 -3.03 1.75
N CYS A 61 -18.66 -3.06 1.56
CA CYS A 61 -18.05 -3.49 0.29
C CYS A 61 -18.29 -4.98 0.02
N LYS A 62 -18.07 -5.83 1.03
CA LYS A 62 -18.24 -7.29 0.92
C LYS A 62 -19.70 -7.71 0.76
N ALA A 63 -20.65 -6.90 1.24
CA ALA A 63 -22.07 -7.12 0.98
C ALA A 63 -22.45 -6.91 -0.49
N VAL A 64 -21.76 -5.98 -1.18
CA VAL A 64 -21.94 -5.75 -2.63
C VAL A 64 -21.17 -6.78 -3.45
N ARG A 65 -19.90 -7.05 -3.08
CA ARG A 65 -19.03 -8.00 -3.78
C ARG A 65 -18.12 -8.71 -2.79
N ALA A 66 -18.43 -9.97 -2.49
CA ALA A 66 -17.73 -10.75 -1.47
C ALA A 66 -16.24 -10.97 -1.75
N ASP A 67 -15.84 -11.01 -3.02
CA ASP A 67 -14.48 -11.21 -3.48
C ASP A 67 -13.70 -9.90 -3.74
N CYS A 68 -14.27 -8.72 -3.47
CA CYS A 68 -13.57 -7.46 -3.73
C CYS A 68 -12.32 -7.32 -2.85
N LEU A 69 -11.18 -6.92 -3.41
CA LEU A 69 -9.92 -6.80 -2.67
C LEU A 69 -9.82 -5.46 -1.94
N LEU A 70 -9.53 -5.45 -0.63
CA LEU A 70 -9.26 -4.23 0.13
C LEU A 70 -7.79 -4.14 0.53
N VAL A 71 -7.04 -3.23 -0.08
CA VAL A 71 -5.60 -3.04 0.15
C VAL A 71 -5.35 -1.70 0.84
N GLY A 72 -4.82 -1.72 2.06
CA GLY A 72 -4.47 -0.49 2.78
C GLY A 72 -3.06 -0.02 2.50
N GLU A 73 -2.87 1.29 2.41
CA GLU A 73 -1.53 1.87 2.44
C GLU A 73 -0.98 1.94 3.88
N MET A 74 0.07 1.16 4.11
CA MET A 74 0.74 1.06 5.39
C MET A 74 2.20 1.50 5.26
N MET A 75 2.52 2.65 5.84
CA MET A 75 3.88 3.21 5.74
C MET A 75 4.85 2.57 6.74
N HIS A 76 4.37 2.27 7.94
CA HIS A 76 5.19 1.76 9.04
C HIS A 76 4.35 0.95 10.03
N GLY A 77 5.01 0.36 11.03
CA GLY A 77 4.36 -0.36 12.12
C GLY A 77 4.03 -1.81 11.78
N ASN A 78 3.09 -2.38 12.53
CA ASN A 78 2.65 -3.75 12.37
C ASN A 78 1.36 -3.80 11.52
N TYR A 79 1.44 -4.34 10.31
CA TYR A 79 0.29 -4.41 9.40
C TYR A 79 -0.87 -5.25 9.95
N THR A 80 -0.66 -6.18 10.88
CA THR A 80 -1.75 -6.98 11.48
C THR A 80 -2.74 -6.15 12.29
N THR A 81 -2.43 -4.88 12.60
CA THR A 81 -3.37 -3.96 13.24
C THR A 81 -4.51 -3.56 12.29
N TRP A 82 -4.24 -3.48 10.99
CA TRP A 82 -5.23 -3.06 9.97
C TRP A 82 -5.60 -4.17 8.98
N VAL A 83 -4.75 -5.19 8.85
CA VAL A 83 -4.95 -6.30 7.91
C VAL A 83 -5.40 -7.54 8.67
N GLY A 84 -6.51 -8.11 8.22
CA GLY A 84 -7.11 -9.30 8.82
C GLY A 84 -8.55 -9.50 8.35
N PRO A 85 -9.16 -10.65 8.67
CA PRO A 85 -10.47 -11.04 8.14
C PRO A 85 -11.62 -10.09 8.51
N ALA A 86 -11.44 -9.26 9.55
CA ALA A 86 -12.41 -8.27 10.00
C ALA A 86 -12.20 -6.86 9.40
N LEU A 87 -11.04 -6.60 8.78
CA LEU A 87 -10.62 -5.27 8.34
C LEU A 87 -10.20 -5.31 6.85
N LEU A 88 -8.92 -5.10 6.55
CA LEU A 88 -8.39 -5.08 5.19
C LEU A 88 -7.85 -6.46 4.79
N ASP A 89 -7.91 -6.78 3.49
CA ASP A 89 -7.43 -8.06 2.96
C ASP A 89 -5.90 -8.07 2.77
N SER A 90 -5.29 -6.91 2.52
CA SER A 90 -3.85 -6.76 2.27
C SER A 90 -3.34 -5.36 2.63
N ALA A 91 -2.02 -5.19 2.55
CA ALA A 91 -1.34 -3.91 2.71
C ALA A 91 -0.26 -3.70 1.64
N ILE A 92 -0.02 -2.44 1.29
CA ILE A 92 1.15 -2.01 0.52
C ILE A 92 2.41 -2.24 1.37
N ASN A 93 3.38 -3.01 0.87
CA ASN A 93 4.55 -3.44 1.61
C ASN A 93 5.73 -2.46 1.51
N CYS A 94 5.59 -1.29 2.13
CA CYS A 94 6.64 -0.27 2.16
C CYS A 94 7.92 -0.77 2.86
N GLN A 95 7.79 -1.66 3.85
CA GLN A 95 8.94 -2.24 4.56
C GLN A 95 9.81 -3.11 3.64
N LEU A 96 9.20 -4.02 2.87
CA LEU A 96 9.94 -4.84 1.92
C LEU A 96 10.53 -4.01 0.77
N SER A 97 9.77 -3.06 0.24
CA SER A 97 10.24 -2.15 -0.81
C SER A 97 11.52 -1.41 -0.39
N ASN A 98 11.54 -0.87 0.85
CA ASN A 98 12.70 -0.22 1.40
C ASN A 98 13.91 -1.15 1.54
N ALA A 99 13.67 -2.34 2.07
CA ALA A 99 14.72 -3.33 2.25
C ALA A 99 15.35 -3.79 0.93
N VAL A 100 14.57 -3.91 -0.15
CA VAL A 100 15.06 -4.34 -1.47
C VAL A 100 16.06 -3.32 -2.04
N TRP A 101 15.69 -2.05 -2.20
CA TRP A 101 16.62 -1.09 -2.79
C TRP A 101 17.81 -0.81 -1.86
N SER A 102 17.59 -0.82 -0.55
CA SER A 102 18.64 -0.66 0.47
C SER A 102 19.69 -1.76 0.35
N ALA A 103 19.28 -3.03 0.28
CA ALA A 103 20.17 -4.16 0.15
C ALA A 103 20.95 -4.15 -1.19
N LEU A 104 20.29 -3.77 -2.29
CA LEU A 104 20.93 -3.72 -3.62
C LEU A 104 21.99 -2.62 -3.75
N ASN A 105 21.86 -1.51 -3.00
CA ASN A 105 22.86 -0.44 -2.97
C ASN A 105 23.98 -0.76 -1.97
N THR A 106 23.63 -1.15 -0.75
CA THR A 106 24.60 -1.32 0.35
C THR A 106 25.29 -2.67 0.37
N ARG A 107 24.74 -3.67 -0.35
CA ARG A 107 25.13 -5.09 -0.27
C ARG A 107 25.00 -5.69 1.13
N ASN A 108 24.18 -5.07 1.98
CA ASN A 108 23.80 -5.60 3.28
C ASN A 108 22.36 -6.11 3.22
N PHE A 109 22.18 -7.42 3.39
CA PHE A 109 20.89 -8.09 3.22
C PHE A 109 20.12 -8.29 4.53
N THR A 110 20.63 -7.81 5.67
CA THR A 110 19.98 -8.02 6.98
C THR A 110 18.54 -7.49 6.99
N GLU A 111 18.31 -6.25 6.55
CA GLU A 111 16.98 -5.66 6.51
C GLU A 111 16.04 -6.44 5.57
N LEU A 112 16.55 -6.93 4.43
CA LEU A 112 15.77 -7.74 3.49
C LEU A 112 15.37 -9.08 4.10
N VAL A 113 16.31 -9.77 4.78
CA VAL A 113 16.02 -11.03 5.47
C VAL A 113 15.01 -10.82 6.60
N GLU A 114 15.11 -9.73 7.36
CA GLU A 114 14.15 -9.39 8.40
C GLU A 114 12.76 -9.06 7.85
N ALA A 115 12.68 -8.34 6.73
CA ALA A 115 11.42 -8.06 6.05
C ALA A 115 10.77 -9.35 5.53
N MET A 116 11.54 -10.24 4.90
CA MET A 116 11.07 -11.56 4.46
C MET A 116 10.57 -12.41 5.62
N HIS A 117 11.32 -12.48 6.73
CA HIS A 117 10.92 -13.21 7.92
C HIS A 117 9.62 -12.66 8.53
N ARG A 118 9.41 -11.34 8.50
CA ARG A 118 8.17 -10.70 8.93
C ARG A 118 6.99 -11.13 8.05
N ASP A 119 7.18 -11.16 6.74
CA ASP A 119 6.16 -11.62 5.79
C ASP A 119 5.80 -13.10 5.98
N ASP A 120 6.79 -13.95 6.29
CA ASP A 120 6.60 -15.38 6.50
C ASP A 120 5.98 -15.73 7.84
N VAL A 121 6.27 -14.97 8.90
CA VAL A 121 5.82 -15.27 10.27
C VAL A 121 4.64 -14.39 10.67
N LEU A 122 4.84 -13.08 10.72
CA LEU A 122 3.86 -12.13 11.27
C LEU A 122 2.71 -11.88 10.30
N TYR A 123 2.98 -11.88 8.99
CA TYR A 123 1.98 -11.67 7.94
C TYR A 123 1.60 -12.97 7.22
N SER A 124 1.84 -14.12 7.86
CA SER A 124 1.53 -15.46 7.33
C SER A 124 0.09 -15.64 6.87
N ASN A 125 -0.87 -14.93 7.49
CA ASN A 125 -2.30 -15.03 7.22
C ASN A 125 -2.79 -14.18 6.03
N PHE A 126 -1.93 -13.39 5.40
CA PHE A 126 -2.27 -12.62 4.21
C PHE A 126 -1.08 -12.50 3.25
N LEU A 127 -1.33 -11.97 2.06
CA LEU A 127 -0.29 -11.62 1.11
C LEU A 127 -0.24 -10.11 1.00
N SER A 128 0.92 -9.51 1.28
CA SER A 128 1.13 -8.07 1.08
C SER A 128 1.31 -7.75 -0.41
N VAL A 129 0.99 -6.52 -0.81
CA VAL A 129 1.29 -5.99 -2.14
C VAL A 129 2.72 -5.47 -2.15
N ASN A 130 3.61 -6.19 -2.83
CA ASN A 130 5.02 -5.86 -2.94
C ASN A 130 5.24 -4.93 -4.13
N PHE A 131 6.18 -3.99 -4.01
CA PHE A 131 6.58 -3.10 -5.09
C PHE A 131 8.07 -2.72 -4.91
N VAL A 132 8.70 -2.23 -5.97
CA VAL A 132 10.10 -1.71 -5.91
C VAL A 132 10.19 -0.21 -6.19
N SER A 133 9.15 0.36 -6.82
CA SER A 133 8.86 1.79 -6.83
C SER A 133 7.36 2.01 -7.10
N ASN A 134 6.90 3.23 -6.90
CA ASN A 134 5.52 3.66 -7.10
C ASN A 134 5.50 5.20 -7.27
N HIS A 135 4.31 5.80 -7.38
CA HIS A 135 4.15 7.24 -7.53
C HIS A 135 4.67 8.08 -6.35
N ASP A 136 4.79 7.51 -5.15
CA ASP A 136 5.25 8.22 -3.94
C ASP A 136 6.74 8.02 -3.65
N THR A 137 7.48 7.39 -4.57
CA THR A 137 8.89 7.03 -4.40
C THR A 137 9.73 7.44 -5.61
N THR A 138 11.06 7.43 -5.43
CA THR A 138 11.98 7.55 -6.56
C THR A 138 11.95 6.23 -7.33
N ARG A 139 11.83 6.29 -8.67
CA ARG A 139 11.82 5.09 -9.53
C ARG A 139 13.04 4.22 -9.27
N ILE A 140 12.87 2.90 -9.35
CA ILE A 140 13.93 1.95 -8.98
C ILE A 140 15.21 2.16 -9.81
N ALA A 141 15.08 2.47 -11.10
CA ALA A 141 16.22 2.75 -11.99
C ALA A 141 16.98 4.06 -11.68
N SER A 142 16.36 4.99 -10.94
CA SER A 142 16.99 6.19 -10.39
C SER A 142 17.43 6.04 -8.93
N ARG A 143 16.90 5.04 -8.23
CA ARG A 143 17.17 4.76 -6.81
C ARG A 143 18.43 3.91 -6.62
N LEU A 144 18.71 3.02 -7.56
CA LEU A 144 19.85 2.10 -7.50
C LEU A 144 21.14 2.78 -7.97
N ASP A 145 22.22 2.58 -7.21
CA ASP A 145 23.55 3.12 -7.55
C ASP A 145 24.15 2.40 -8.78
N ASN A 146 23.80 1.13 -8.96
CA ASN A 146 24.16 0.32 -10.12
C ASN A 146 22.92 0.03 -11.00
N PRO A 147 22.78 0.65 -12.19
CA PRO A 147 21.66 0.39 -13.09
C PRO A 147 21.53 -1.09 -13.51
N ALA A 148 22.62 -1.86 -13.49
CA ALA A 148 22.58 -3.30 -13.78
C ALA A 148 21.82 -4.11 -12.73
N HIS A 149 21.46 -3.53 -11.58
CA HIS A 149 20.66 -4.18 -10.55
C HIS A 149 19.15 -4.04 -10.77
N VAL A 150 18.68 -3.26 -11.76
CA VAL A 150 17.23 -3.14 -12.03
C VAL A 150 16.58 -4.50 -12.33
N PRO A 151 17.14 -5.38 -13.19
CA PRO A 151 16.59 -6.71 -13.40
C PRO A 151 16.57 -7.57 -12.12
N LEU A 152 17.53 -7.37 -11.21
CA LEU A 152 17.56 -8.08 -9.93
C LEU A 152 16.44 -7.59 -9.00
N ALA A 153 16.16 -6.28 -8.95
CA ALA A 153 15.02 -5.75 -8.20
C ALA A 153 13.68 -6.31 -8.71
N LEU A 154 13.50 -6.38 -10.04
CA LEU A 154 12.30 -6.98 -10.66
C LEU A 154 12.21 -8.49 -10.43
N THR A 155 13.35 -9.19 -10.40
CA THR A 155 13.40 -10.60 -10.02
C THR A 155 12.91 -10.77 -8.58
N LEU A 156 13.47 -10.02 -7.63
CA LEU A 156 13.03 -10.07 -6.23
C LEU A 156 11.53 -9.77 -6.10
N LEU A 157 11.02 -8.74 -6.79
CA LEU A 157 9.59 -8.41 -6.80
C LEU A 157 8.71 -9.61 -7.20
N THR A 158 9.12 -10.35 -8.23
CA THR A 158 8.32 -11.43 -8.82
C THR A 158 8.56 -12.81 -8.21
N THR A 159 9.61 -12.97 -7.40
CA THR A 159 9.95 -14.25 -6.76
C THR A 159 9.70 -14.28 -5.25
N LEU A 160 9.59 -13.12 -4.59
CA LEU A 160 9.30 -13.05 -3.16
C LEU A 160 7.80 -13.29 -2.88
N ARG A 161 7.49 -13.80 -1.68
CA ARG A 161 6.12 -14.03 -1.22
C ARG A 161 5.32 -12.71 -1.21
N GLY A 162 4.16 -12.72 -1.83
CA GLY A 162 3.24 -11.57 -1.87
C GLY A 162 2.61 -11.39 -3.25
N MET A 163 1.88 -10.29 -3.42
CA MET A 163 1.33 -9.87 -4.71
C MET A 163 2.27 -8.86 -5.36
N PRO A 164 2.95 -9.18 -6.48
CA PRO A 164 3.83 -8.23 -7.15
C PRO A 164 3.02 -7.11 -7.83
N CYS A 165 3.36 -5.86 -7.51
CA CYS A 165 2.85 -4.66 -8.17
C CYS A 165 3.99 -3.95 -8.90
N LEU A 166 3.96 -4.01 -10.22
CA LEU A 166 4.92 -3.34 -11.10
C LEU A 166 4.45 -1.91 -11.38
N TYR A 167 5.30 -0.93 -11.11
CA TYR A 167 5.02 0.46 -11.48
C TYR A 167 5.35 0.69 -12.95
N TYR A 168 4.40 1.29 -13.69
CA TYR A 168 4.50 1.43 -15.14
C TYR A 168 5.83 2.07 -15.57
N GLY A 169 6.51 1.44 -16.51
CA GLY A 169 7.80 1.87 -17.05
C GLY A 169 9.02 1.38 -16.27
N ASP A 170 8.87 0.79 -15.08
CA ASP A 170 10.01 0.17 -14.39
C ASP A 170 10.54 -1.04 -15.17
N GLU A 171 9.68 -1.75 -15.91
CA GLU A 171 10.05 -2.81 -16.85
C GLU A 171 10.91 -2.33 -18.02
N LEU A 172 10.81 -1.03 -18.34
CA LEU A 172 11.63 -0.37 -19.36
C LEU A 172 12.86 0.35 -18.76
N GLY A 173 13.02 0.31 -17.43
CA GLY A 173 14.06 1.04 -16.72
C GLY A 173 13.88 2.56 -16.77
N LEU A 174 12.63 3.05 -16.84
CA LEU A 174 12.36 4.48 -16.80
C LEU A 174 12.93 5.12 -15.53
N ARG A 175 13.51 6.30 -15.69
CA ARG A 175 14.13 7.07 -14.61
C ARG A 175 13.19 8.17 -14.15
N GLY A 176 13.21 8.46 -12.86
CA GLY A 176 12.45 9.53 -12.24
C GLY A 176 12.83 9.66 -10.77
N LYS A 177 13.07 10.89 -10.31
CA LYS A 177 13.28 11.17 -8.89
C LYS A 177 12.00 11.77 -8.33
N LYS A 178 11.68 11.40 -7.09
CA LYS A 178 10.62 12.10 -6.36
C LYS A 178 11.09 13.53 -6.12
N GLU A 179 10.44 14.50 -6.74
CA GLU A 179 10.70 15.92 -6.52
C GLU A 179 9.63 16.44 -5.55
N GLY A 180 10.04 16.89 -4.34
CA GLY A 180 9.22 17.68 -3.40
C GLY A 180 7.84 17.12 -3.00
N GLY A 181 7.76 16.50 -1.81
CA GLY A 181 6.53 16.02 -1.18
C GLY A 181 6.77 14.71 -0.42
N MET A 182 6.29 14.59 0.81
CA MET A 182 6.26 13.33 1.58
C MET A 182 4.99 12.54 1.17
N PRO A 183 4.99 11.20 1.28
CA PRO A 183 3.84 10.36 0.95
C PRO A 183 2.57 10.83 1.65
#